data_AF-N1PFV4-F1
#
_entry.id   AF-N1PFV4-F1
#
_cell.length_a   1.000
_cell.length_b   1.000
_cell.length_c   1.000
_cell.angle_alpha   90.00
_cell.angle_beta   90.00
_cell.angle_gamma   90.00
#
_symmetry.space_group_name_H-M   'P 1'
#
loop_
_entity.id
_entity.type
_entity.pdbx_description
1 polymer ?
#
loop_
_entity_poly.entity_id
_entity_poly.type
_entity_poly.pdbx_seq_one_letter_code
_entity_poly.pdbx_strand_id
1 'polypeptide(L)'
;MGLPAELRNRIYYYIFNKFVVKIPRRREPNPKGLLEAPGLLVTCKQAHAEAINIHYCTVAFQVYNCYCPDSVTRLPKFLKTLGQQKVDLLRRIRVRHISMSGCFNIQDLVHSEVEGAERALECAREEILKAPKKVTLKEGVLKACVSIHSAEHHFKAWTSEPSKVADKYLAKVAKEK
;
A
#
# COMPACT_ATOMS: atom_id res chain seq x y z
N MET A 1 26.03 -29.01 -4.52
CA MET A 1 25.55 -28.67 -3.16
C MET A 1 24.73 -27.39 -3.24
N GLY A 2 23.47 -27.41 -2.80
CA GLY A 2 22.61 -26.22 -2.82
C GLY A 2 22.63 -25.46 -1.49
N LEU A 3 22.36 -24.15 -1.53
CA LEU A 3 22.15 -23.33 -0.33
C LEU A 3 21.04 -23.94 0.55
N PRO A 4 21.17 -24.01 1.89
CA PRO A 4 20.09 -24.40 2.79
C PRO A 4 18.80 -23.57 2.61
N ALA A 5 17.65 -24.19 2.83
CA ALA A 5 16.33 -23.56 2.65
C ALA A 5 16.16 -22.28 3.49
N GLU A 6 16.69 -22.26 4.71
CA GLU A 6 16.64 -21.08 5.58
C GLU A 6 17.36 -19.87 4.96
N LEU A 7 18.54 -20.08 4.38
CA LEU A 7 19.29 -19.01 3.72
C LEU A 7 18.58 -18.53 2.46
N ARG A 8 17.96 -19.43 1.68
CA ARG A 8 17.15 -19.04 0.51
C ARG A 8 15.96 -18.18 0.92
N ASN A 9 15.24 -18.55 1.98
CA ASN A 9 14.12 -17.76 2.51
C ASN A 9 14.55 -16.37 2.98
N ARG A 10 15.71 -16.25 3.65
CA ARG A 10 16.28 -14.95 4.03
C ARG A 10 16.59 -14.10 2.80
N ILE A 11 17.20 -14.70 1.76
CA ILE A 11 17.47 -14.01 0.49
C ILE A 11 16.16 -13.49 -0.12
N TYR A 12 15.12 -14.33 -0.21
CA TYR A 12 13.82 -13.93 -0.74
C TYR A 12 13.19 -12.79 0.07
N TYR A 13 13.29 -12.85 1.40
CA TYR A 13 12.83 -11.77 2.26
C TYR A 13 13.55 -10.46 1.93
N TYR A 14 14.88 -10.45 1.80
CA TYR A 14 15.63 -9.24 1.47
C TYR A 14 15.30 -8.70 0.08
N ILE A 15 15.10 -9.58 -0.91
CA ILE A 15 14.73 -9.17 -2.29
C ILE A 15 13.38 -8.45 -2.30
N PHE A 16 12.41 -8.94 -1.56
CA PHE A 16 11.06 -8.37 -1.56
C PHE A 16 10.85 -7.29 -0.50
N ASN A 17 11.71 -7.21 0.52
CA ASN A 17 11.61 -6.19 1.54
C ASN A 17 11.76 -4.80 0.92
N LYS A 18 10.93 -3.86 1.37
CA LYS A 18 10.81 -2.49 0.85
C LYS A 18 10.37 -2.38 -0.62
N PHE A 19 10.10 -3.49 -1.31
CA PHE A 19 9.61 -3.46 -2.68
C PHE A 19 8.16 -2.95 -2.73
N VAL A 20 7.88 -2.07 -3.70
CA VAL A 20 6.55 -1.49 -3.88
C VAL A 20 6.05 -1.82 -5.28
N VAL A 21 4.98 -2.59 -5.35
CA VAL A 21 4.36 -2.98 -6.61
C VAL A 21 3.17 -2.07 -6.86
N LYS A 22 3.28 -1.20 -7.87
CA LYS A 22 2.16 -0.33 -8.29
C LYS A 22 1.16 -1.15 -9.10
N ILE A 23 -0.11 -1.08 -8.72
CA ILE A 23 -1.17 -1.77 -9.46
C ILE A 23 -1.45 -1.01 -10.76
N PRO A 24 -1.14 -1.59 -11.95
CA PRO A 24 -1.11 -0.85 -13.20
C PRO A 24 -2.49 -0.39 -13.64
N ARG A 25 -2.51 0.66 -14.48
CA ARG A 25 -3.72 1.05 -15.20
C ARG A 25 -3.92 0.15 -16.41
N ARG A 26 -5.19 -0.19 -16.68
CA ARG A 26 -5.54 -0.66 -18.02
C ARG A 26 -5.12 0.44 -18.99
N ARG A 27 -4.22 0.09 -19.88
CA ARG A 27 -3.72 0.95 -20.95
C ARG A 27 -3.57 0.06 -22.18
N GLU A 28 -3.41 0.65 -23.34
CA GLU A 28 -3.20 -0.08 -24.59
C GLU A 28 -2.12 -1.19 -24.51
N PRO A 29 -0.93 -0.98 -23.90
CA PRO A 29 0.05 -2.06 -23.74
C PRO A 29 -0.31 -3.09 -22.65
N ASN A 30 -1.29 -2.82 -21.78
CA ASN A 30 -1.75 -3.74 -20.73
C ASN A 30 -3.28 -3.65 -20.55
N PRO A 31 -4.06 -4.15 -21.53
CA PRO A 31 -5.52 -3.98 -21.54
C PRO A 31 -6.19 -4.76 -20.41
N LYS A 32 -5.52 -5.81 -19.90
CA LYS A 32 -6.01 -6.61 -18.78
C LYS A 32 -5.73 -5.93 -17.43
N GLY A 33 -4.73 -5.05 -17.37
CA GLY A 33 -4.25 -4.42 -16.13
C GLY A 33 -3.60 -5.45 -15.21
N LEU A 34 -2.91 -6.45 -15.79
CA LEU A 34 -2.24 -7.49 -15.02
C LEU A 34 -0.97 -6.95 -14.41
N LEU A 35 -0.68 -7.42 -13.21
CA LEU A 35 0.61 -7.21 -12.58
C LEU A 35 1.65 -8.07 -13.29
N GLU A 36 2.82 -7.48 -13.53
CA GLU A 36 3.99 -8.25 -13.94
C GLU A 36 4.40 -9.15 -12.78
N ALA A 37 4.66 -10.42 -13.10
CA ALA A 37 5.20 -11.34 -12.13
C ALA A 37 6.63 -10.89 -11.78
N PRO A 38 7.02 -10.87 -10.49
CA PRO A 38 8.40 -10.60 -10.10
C PRO A 38 9.34 -11.56 -10.84
N GLY A 39 10.40 -11.05 -11.44
CA GLY A 39 11.37 -11.84 -12.21
C GLY A 39 11.83 -13.10 -11.46
N LEU A 40 12.07 -12.97 -10.15
CA LEU A 40 12.43 -14.09 -9.28
C LEU A 40 11.41 -15.24 -9.30
N LEU A 41 10.11 -14.93 -9.27
CA LEU A 41 9.04 -15.94 -9.22
C LEU A 41 8.86 -16.67 -10.56
N VAL A 42 9.43 -16.16 -11.66
CA VAL A 42 9.35 -16.80 -12.98
C VAL A 42 10.64 -17.54 -13.36
N THR A 43 11.67 -17.52 -12.51
CA THR A 43 12.97 -18.16 -12.82
C THR A 43 12.88 -19.68 -12.86
N CYS A 44 12.35 -20.32 -11.80
CA CYS A 44 12.20 -21.77 -11.73
C CYS A 44 11.09 -22.18 -10.74
N LYS A 45 10.62 -23.43 -10.85
CA LYS A 45 9.54 -23.98 -10.00
C LYS A 45 9.87 -23.93 -8.51
N GLN A 46 11.12 -24.21 -8.15
CA GLN A 46 11.56 -24.20 -6.76
C GLN A 46 11.50 -22.79 -6.16
N ALA A 47 12.12 -21.80 -6.83
CA ALA A 47 12.08 -20.41 -6.37
C ALA A 47 10.64 -19.88 -6.29
N HIS A 48 9.79 -20.22 -7.27
CA HIS A 48 8.38 -19.89 -7.22
C HIS A 48 7.69 -20.46 -5.97
N ALA A 49 7.82 -21.76 -5.71
CA ALA A 49 7.17 -22.42 -4.59
C ALA A 49 7.62 -21.87 -3.23
N GLU A 50 8.91 -21.58 -3.07
CA GLU A 50 9.48 -21.08 -1.82
C GLU A 50 9.18 -19.59 -1.60
N ALA A 51 9.25 -18.77 -2.66
CA ALA A 51 9.25 -17.32 -2.53
C ALA A 51 7.87 -16.66 -2.70
N ILE A 52 6.87 -17.36 -3.25
CA ILE A 52 5.55 -16.77 -3.51
C ILE A 52 4.85 -16.24 -2.25
N ASN A 53 4.91 -16.98 -1.14
CA ASN A 53 4.30 -16.54 0.12
C ASN A 53 5.06 -15.35 0.72
N ILE A 54 6.39 -15.41 0.66
CA ILE A 54 7.26 -14.32 1.13
C ILE A 54 6.95 -13.05 0.33
N HIS A 55 6.79 -13.16 -1.00
CA HIS A 55 6.41 -12.04 -1.86
C HIS A 55 5.14 -11.33 -1.37
N TYR A 56 4.02 -12.05 -1.23
CA TYR A 56 2.75 -11.44 -0.81
C TYR A 56 2.77 -10.90 0.64
N CYS A 57 3.56 -11.52 1.52
CA CYS A 57 3.70 -11.05 2.90
C CYS A 57 4.60 -9.83 3.06
N THR A 58 5.58 -9.63 2.18
CA THR A 58 6.62 -8.61 2.36
C THR A 58 6.42 -7.40 1.44
N VAL A 59 5.95 -7.60 0.20
CA VAL A 59 5.78 -6.50 -0.76
C VAL A 59 4.64 -5.56 -0.33
N ALA A 60 4.82 -4.26 -0.58
CA ALA A 60 3.74 -3.29 -0.47
C ALA A 60 3.06 -3.10 -1.83
N PHE A 61 1.76 -3.36 -1.91
CA PHE A 61 0.98 -3.13 -3.13
C PHE A 61 0.39 -1.73 -3.10
N GLN A 62 0.62 -0.92 -4.14
CA GLN A 62 0.18 0.47 -4.17
C GLN A 62 -0.95 0.68 -5.18
N VAL A 63 -2.08 1.18 -4.69
CA VAL A 63 -3.19 1.70 -5.49
C VAL A 63 -3.19 3.22 -5.42
N TYR A 64 -3.64 3.83 -6.51
CA TYR A 64 -3.91 5.25 -6.57
C TYR A 64 -5.41 5.43 -6.41
N ASN A 65 -5.81 6.13 -5.35
CA ASN A 65 -7.17 6.63 -5.19
C ASN A 65 -7.22 8.03 -5.80
N CYS A 66 -8.20 8.29 -6.65
CA CYS A 66 -8.47 9.62 -7.17
C CYS A 66 -9.68 10.16 -6.40
N TYR A 67 -9.68 11.43 -6.02
CA TYR A 67 -10.78 12.06 -5.27
C TYR A 67 -12.12 12.12 -6.03
N CYS A 68 -12.25 11.44 -7.16
CA CYS A 68 -13.51 11.40 -7.88
C CYS A 68 -14.35 10.25 -7.29
N PRO A 69 -15.56 10.52 -6.78
CA PRO A 69 -16.48 9.47 -6.32
C PRO A 69 -16.80 8.44 -7.40
N ASP A 70 -16.65 8.81 -8.68
CA ASP A 70 -16.83 7.90 -9.82
C ASP A 70 -15.56 7.09 -10.17
N SER A 71 -14.42 7.39 -9.56
CA SER A 71 -13.15 6.74 -9.87
C SER A 71 -12.90 5.53 -8.98
N VAL A 72 -13.57 4.43 -9.32
CA VAL A 72 -13.38 3.14 -8.64
C VAL A 72 -11.89 2.78 -8.61
N THR A 73 -11.31 2.63 -7.42
CA THR A 73 -9.96 2.10 -7.28
C THR A 73 -9.90 0.67 -7.84
N ARG A 74 -8.72 0.24 -8.26
CA ARG A 74 -8.54 -1.13 -8.80
C ARG A 74 -8.47 -2.20 -7.74
N LEU A 75 -8.63 -1.80 -6.48
CA LEU A 75 -8.44 -2.66 -5.33
C LEU A 75 -9.40 -3.86 -5.35
N PRO A 76 -10.72 -3.72 -5.57
CA PRO A 76 -11.62 -4.88 -5.58
C PRO A 76 -11.27 -5.90 -6.67
N LYS A 77 -10.96 -5.43 -7.88
CA LYS A 77 -10.59 -6.30 -9.00
C LYS A 77 -9.28 -7.04 -8.73
N PHE A 78 -8.28 -6.33 -8.20
CA PHE A 78 -7.00 -6.91 -7.83
C PHE A 78 -7.15 -8.02 -6.78
N LEU A 79 -7.86 -7.72 -5.69
CA LEU A 79 -8.13 -8.68 -4.62
C LEU A 79 -8.88 -9.91 -5.14
N LYS A 80 -9.87 -9.70 -6.02
CA LYS A 80 -10.59 -10.79 -6.69
C LYS A 80 -9.64 -11.68 -7.51
N THR A 81 -8.71 -11.11 -8.28
CA THR A 81 -7.75 -11.90 -9.08
C THR A 81 -6.75 -12.68 -8.25
N LEU A 82 -6.44 -12.23 -7.02
CA LEU A 82 -5.55 -12.95 -6.13
C LEU A 82 -6.23 -14.18 -5.50
N GLY A 83 -7.51 -14.06 -5.15
CA GLY A 83 -8.23 -15.05 -4.36
C GLY A 83 -7.88 -14.97 -2.86
N GLN A 84 -8.79 -15.47 -2.01
CA GLN A 84 -8.73 -15.24 -0.56
C GLN A 84 -7.42 -15.72 0.07
N GLN A 85 -6.90 -16.89 -0.34
CA GLN A 85 -5.65 -17.45 0.19
C GLN A 85 -4.46 -16.47 0.10
N LYS A 86 -4.31 -15.78 -1.04
CA LYS A 86 -3.24 -14.79 -1.23
C LYS A 86 -3.56 -13.47 -0.53
N VAL A 87 -4.84 -13.10 -0.47
CA VAL A 87 -5.28 -11.89 0.25
C VAL A 87 -4.97 -11.99 1.74
N ASP A 88 -5.11 -13.17 2.33
CA ASP A 88 -4.79 -13.41 3.75
C ASP A 88 -3.30 -13.24 4.07
N LEU A 89 -2.43 -13.35 3.06
CA LEU A 89 -1.00 -13.12 3.18
C LEU A 89 -0.64 -11.63 3.11
N LEU A 90 -1.49 -10.79 2.52
CA LEU A 90 -1.20 -9.38 2.33
C LEU A 90 -1.03 -8.68 3.69
N ARG A 91 0.09 -8.00 3.84
CA ARG A 91 0.39 -7.20 5.04
C ARG A 91 0.25 -5.70 4.82
N ARG A 92 0.45 -5.24 3.58
CA ARG A 92 0.55 -3.81 3.26
C ARG A 92 -0.03 -3.48 1.89
N ILE A 93 -1.15 -2.77 1.89
CA ILE A 93 -1.72 -2.14 0.70
C ILE A 93 -1.69 -0.63 0.91
N ARG A 94 -0.91 0.06 0.09
CA ARG A 94 -0.75 1.51 0.11
C ARG A 94 -1.82 2.15 -0.77
N VAL A 95 -2.69 2.93 -0.14
CA VAL A 95 -3.70 3.74 -0.83
C VAL A 95 -3.16 5.16 -0.92
N ARG A 96 -2.67 5.53 -2.10
CA ARG A 96 -2.16 6.88 -2.33
C ARG A 96 -3.31 7.82 -2.67
N HIS A 97 -3.40 8.93 -1.97
CA HIS A 97 -4.27 10.06 -2.30
C HIS A 97 -3.45 11.25 -2.83
N ILE A 98 -4.14 12.26 -3.36
CA ILE A 98 -3.52 13.51 -3.80
C ILE A 98 -3.41 14.45 -2.57
N SER A 99 -2.19 14.83 -2.22
CA SER A 99 -1.96 15.85 -1.20
C SER A 99 -2.47 17.19 -1.72
N MET A 100 -3.22 17.93 -0.91
CA MET A 100 -3.65 19.28 -1.23
C MET A 100 -2.54 20.26 -0.79
N SER A 101 -1.77 20.76 -1.76
CA SER A 101 -0.75 21.78 -1.51
C SER A 101 -1.40 23.17 -1.46
N GLY A 102 -1.58 23.73 -0.26
CA GLY A 102 -2.12 25.09 -0.10
C GLY A 102 -2.18 25.63 1.34
N CYS A 103 -1.74 24.87 2.34
CA CYS A 103 -1.81 25.28 3.73
C CYS A 103 -0.63 26.19 4.12
N PHE A 104 -0.92 27.29 4.83
CA PHE A 104 0.08 28.29 5.22
C PHE A 104 0.78 27.98 6.56
N ASN A 105 0.23 27.07 7.37
CA ASN A 105 0.84 26.63 8.62
C ASN A 105 0.88 25.09 8.73
N ILE A 106 1.69 24.59 9.67
CA ILE A 106 1.94 23.15 9.83
C ILE A 106 0.72 22.39 10.35
N GLN A 107 -0.11 23.02 11.17
CA GLN A 107 -1.29 22.40 11.79
C GLN A 107 -2.36 22.13 10.73
N ASP A 108 -2.65 23.12 9.89
CA ASP A 108 -3.58 23.00 8.76
C ASP A 108 -3.08 21.99 7.74
N LEU A 109 -1.77 21.98 7.45
CA LEU A 109 -1.16 21.00 6.55
C LEU A 109 -1.32 19.58 7.09
N VAL A 110 -1.02 19.36 8.38
CA VAL A 110 -1.20 18.07 9.04
C VAL A 110 -2.66 17.64 9.00
N HIS A 111 -3.58 18.55 9.31
CA HIS A 111 -5.01 18.27 9.32
C HIS A 111 -5.51 17.86 7.94
N SER A 112 -5.18 18.63 6.90
CA SER A 112 -5.56 18.32 5.52
C SER A 112 -5.03 16.96 5.04
N GLU A 113 -3.78 16.63 5.38
CA GLU A 113 -3.19 15.32 5.05
C GLU A 113 -3.87 14.16 5.80
N VAL A 114 -4.29 14.38 7.06
CA VAL A 114 -5.04 13.40 7.84
C VAL A 114 -6.41 13.16 7.21
N GLU A 115 -7.16 14.20 6.91
CA GLU A 115 -8.48 14.09 6.27
C GLU A 115 -8.37 13.37 4.92
N GLY A 116 -7.40 13.76 4.09
CA GLY A 116 -7.13 13.10 2.81
C GLY A 116 -6.78 11.62 2.96
N ALA A 117 -5.96 11.29 3.96
CA ALA A 117 -5.59 9.91 4.27
C ALA A 117 -6.78 9.07 4.76
N GLU A 118 -7.60 9.62 5.66
CA GLU A 118 -8.77 8.94 6.22
C GLU A 118 -9.82 8.69 5.15
N ARG A 119 -10.16 9.71 4.36
CA ARG A 119 -11.08 9.59 3.23
C ARG A 119 -10.59 8.55 2.22
N ALA A 120 -9.29 8.50 1.94
CA ALA A 120 -8.75 7.50 1.04
C ALA A 120 -8.89 6.05 1.56
N LEU A 121 -8.72 5.85 2.88
CA LEU A 121 -8.95 4.56 3.52
C LEU A 121 -10.43 4.17 3.51
N GLU A 122 -11.32 5.13 3.80
CA GLU A 122 -12.76 4.94 3.79
C GLU A 122 -13.25 4.52 2.40
N CYS A 123 -12.94 5.29 1.36
CA CYS A 123 -13.30 4.94 -0.02
C CYS A 123 -12.78 3.54 -0.41
N ALA A 124 -11.54 3.22 -0.05
CA ALA A 124 -10.97 1.90 -0.34
C ALA A 124 -11.76 0.78 0.35
N ARG A 125 -12.16 0.96 1.62
CA ARG A 125 -12.98 0.00 2.38
C ARG A 125 -14.36 -0.16 1.74
N GLU A 126 -15.02 0.95 1.42
CA GLU A 126 -16.34 0.91 0.78
C GLU A 126 -16.32 0.15 -0.55
N GLU A 127 -15.30 0.37 -1.38
CA GLU A 127 -15.18 -0.33 -2.65
C GLU A 127 -14.99 -1.84 -2.48
N ILE A 128 -14.26 -2.26 -1.45
CA ILE A 128 -14.11 -3.68 -1.11
C ILE A 128 -15.47 -4.24 -0.66
N LEU A 129 -16.23 -3.51 0.15
CA LEU A 129 -17.56 -3.91 0.63
C LEU A 129 -18.59 -4.01 -0.50
N LYS A 130 -18.57 -3.06 -1.45
CA LYS A 130 -19.45 -3.01 -2.62
C LYS A 130 -19.09 -4.05 -3.69
N ALA A 131 -17.98 -4.77 -3.56
CA ALA A 131 -17.53 -5.74 -4.54
C ALA A 131 -18.46 -6.98 -4.61
N PRO A 132 -18.83 -7.46 -5.81
CA PRO A 132 -19.81 -8.55 -5.97
C PRO A 132 -19.33 -9.91 -5.44
N LYS A 133 -18.02 -10.10 -5.26
CA LYS A 133 -17.45 -11.23 -4.51
C LYS A 133 -16.80 -10.65 -3.27
N LYS A 134 -17.34 -10.99 -2.10
CA LYS A 134 -16.80 -10.56 -0.80
C LYS A 134 -15.40 -11.13 -0.63
N VAL A 135 -14.40 -10.26 -0.69
CA VAL A 135 -13.03 -10.55 -0.28
C VAL A 135 -12.82 -9.82 1.03
N THR A 136 -12.41 -10.55 2.06
CA THR A 136 -12.16 -9.96 3.38
C THR A 136 -10.70 -9.60 3.49
N LEU A 137 -10.42 -8.35 3.85
CA LEU A 137 -9.07 -7.88 4.19
C LEU A 137 -8.91 -7.83 5.70
N LYS A 138 -7.75 -8.26 6.19
CA LYS A 138 -7.39 -8.13 7.60
C LYS A 138 -7.30 -6.65 7.99
N GLU A 139 -7.68 -6.37 9.22
CA GLU A 139 -7.55 -5.03 9.78
C GLU A 139 -6.09 -4.57 9.72
N GLY A 140 -5.89 -3.27 9.47
CA GLY A 140 -4.56 -2.67 9.39
C GLY A 140 -3.76 -2.96 8.11
N VAL A 141 -4.26 -3.77 7.17
CA VAL A 141 -3.57 -4.02 5.88
C VAL A 141 -3.55 -2.78 4.99
N LEU A 142 -4.66 -2.03 4.96
CA LEU A 142 -4.76 -0.77 4.23
C LEU A 142 -3.98 0.32 4.96
N LYS A 143 -3.12 1.02 4.23
CA LYS A 143 -2.29 2.13 4.71
C LYS A 143 -2.47 3.32 3.78
N ALA A 144 -2.84 4.47 4.31
CA ALA A 144 -2.77 5.75 3.60
C ALA A 144 -1.49 6.50 3.97
N CYS A 145 -1.09 7.43 3.11
CA CYS A 145 0.12 8.22 3.33
C CYS A 145 -0.25 9.50 4.06
N VAL A 146 0.43 9.85 5.14
CA VAL A 146 0.43 11.20 5.71
C VAL A 146 1.78 11.80 5.34
N SER A 147 1.79 12.85 4.50
CA SER A 147 3.04 13.42 3.97
C SER A 147 3.09 14.92 4.22
N ILE A 148 4.03 15.33 5.05
CA ILE A 148 4.24 16.72 5.42
C ILE A 148 5.55 17.16 4.79
N HIS A 149 5.44 18.10 3.86
CA HIS A 149 6.57 18.66 3.13
C HIS A 149 6.50 20.18 3.25
N SER A 150 7.31 20.75 4.14
CA SER A 150 7.56 22.18 4.25
C SER A 150 9.08 22.44 4.20
N ALA A 151 9.48 23.71 4.21
CA ALA A 151 10.90 24.09 4.24
C ALA A 151 11.65 23.53 5.46
N GLU A 152 10.98 23.43 6.60
CA GLU A 152 11.55 23.01 7.88
C GLU A 152 11.22 21.55 8.23
N HIS A 153 10.23 20.96 7.56
CA HIS A 153 9.73 19.65 7.92
C HIS A 153 9.59 18.71 6.73
N HIS A 154 10.16 17.52 6.88
CA HIS A 154 9.99 16.41 5.97
C HIS A 154 9.54 15.18 6.76
N PHE A 155 8.26 14.86 6.65
CA PHE A 155 7.68 13.69 7.31
C PHE A 155 6.82 12.91 6.33
N LYS A 156 6.98 11.59 6.33
CA LYS A 156 6.17 10.71 5.50
C LYS A 156 5.95 9.38 6.18
N ALA A 157 4.69 9.04 6.41
CA ALA A 157 4.32 7.79 7.05
C ALA A 157 3.17 7.11 6.31
N TRP A 158 3.24 5.78 6.21
CA TRP A 158 2.14 4.96 5.72
C TRP A 158 1.46 4.29 6.91
N THR A 159 0.19 4.61 7.17
CA THR A 159 -0.52 4.21 8.39
C THR A 159 -1.98 3.83 8.10
N SER A 160 -2.52 2.95 8.95
CA SER A 160 -3.96 2.64 8.99
C SER A 160 -4.73 3.58 9.93
N GLU A 161 -3.99 4.40 10.69
CA GLU A 161 -4.50 5.34 11.70
C GLU A 161 -3.80 6.70 11.46
N PRO A 162 -4.28 7.50 10.49
CA PRO A 162 -3.66 8.78 10.14
C PRO A 162 -3.58 9.77 11.30
N SER A 163 -4.67 9.93 12.05
CA SER A 163 -4.77 10.86 13.18
C SER A 163 -3.74 10.54 14.29
N LYS A 164 -3.59 9.27 14.71
CA LYS A 164 -2.57 8.89 15.72
C LYS A 164 -1.13 9.21 15.28
N VAL A 165 -0.85 9.15 13.97
CA VAL A 165 0.47 9.49 13.43
C VAL A 165 0.69 10.99 13.40
N ALA A 166 -0.35 11.75 13.04
CA ALA A 166 -0.34 13.20 13.11
C ALA A 166 -0.14 13.71 14.54
N ASP A 167 -0.83 13.14 15.53
CA ASP A 167 -0.69 13.53 16.94
C ASP A 167 0.76 13.34 17.43
N LYS A 168 1.37 12.20 17.09
CA LYS A 168 2.78 11.92 17.41
C LYS A 168 3.72 12.90 16.73
N TYR A 169 3.43 13.28 15.49
CA TYR A 169 4.22 14.24 14.75
C TYR A 169 4.12 15.65 15.37
N LEU A 170 2.90 16.13 15.63
CA LEU A 170 2.68 17.44 16.25
C LEU A 170 3.28 17.52 17.65
N ALA A 171 3.16 16.47 18.46
CA ALA A 171 3.81 16.38 19.77
C ALA A 171 5.33 16.41 19.70
N LYS A 172 5.92 15.91 18.61
CA LYS A 172 7.37 16.01 18.35
C LYS A 172 7.75 17.45 17.99
N VAL A 173 7.05 18.06 17.06
CA VAL A 173 7.31 19.46 16.62
C VAL A 173 7.17 20.45 17.78
N ALA A 174 6.18 20.24 18.67
CA ALA A 174 5.99 21.09 19.84
C ALA A 174 7.14 21.04 20.86
N LYS A 175 7.95 19.98 20.87
CA LYS A 175 9.12 19.84 21.76
C LYS A 175 10.40 20.45 21.18
N GLU A 176 10.40 20.74 19.88
CA GLU A 176 11.54 21.31 19.16
C GLU A 176 11.48 22.85 19.13
N LYS A 177 10.43 23.45 19.69
CA LYS A 177 10.24 24.88 19.90
C LYS A 177 10.51 25.26 21.35
#